data_AF-A0AAE2YNL6-F1
#
_entry.id   AF-A0AAE2YNL6-F1
#
_cell.length_a   1.000
_cell.length_b   1.000
_cell.length_c   1.000
_cell.angle_alpha   90.00
_cell.angle_beta   90.00
_cell.angle_gamma   90.00
#
_symmetry.space_group_name_H-M   'P 1'
#
loop_
_entity.id
_entity.type
_entity.pdbx_description
1 polymer ?
#
loop_
_entity_poly.entity_id
_entity_poly.type
_entity_poly.pdbx_seq_one_letter_code
_entity_poly.pdbx_strand_id
1 'polypeptide(L)' 'MDNRANLLAALRRVRHYPNYHSFMATQERERIKRDLQKRLLRLRRGHRSQGGGFAFLRRAVLAQILY' A
#
# COMPACT_ATOMS: atom_id res chain seq x y z
N MET A 1 14.68 2.46 -2.50
CA MET A 1 14.47 1.05 -2.14
C MET A 1 12.99 0.81 -1.99
N ASP A 2 12.35 0.29 -3.04
CA ASP A 2 10.90 0.35 -3.26
C ASP A 2 10.07 -0.36 -2.18
N ASN A 3 9.49 0.46 -1.29
CA ASN A 3 8.72 0.04 -0.12
C ASN A 3 7.58 -0.94 -0.45
N ARG A 4 6.99 -0.84 -1.65
CA ARG A 4 5.92 -1.72 -2.13
C ARG A 4 6.43 -3.12 -2.52
N ALA A 5 7.58 -3.19 -3.18
CA ALA A 5 8.17 -4.46 -3.62
C ALA A 5 8.61 -5.31 -2.41
N ASN A 6 9.22 -4.66 -1.42
CA ASN A 6 9.62 -5.28 -0.16
C ASN A 6 8.41 -5.82 0.64
N LEU A 7 7.31 -5.06 0.70
CA LEU A 7 6.07 -5.51 1.36
C LEU A 7 5.42 -6.71 0.67
N LEU A 8 5.41 -6.73 -0.66
CA LEU A 8 4.92 -7.86 -1.45
C LEU A 8 5.79 -9.10 -1.23
N ALA A 9 7.12 -8.94 -1.20
CA ALA A 9 8.04 -10.04 -0.89
C ALA A 9 7.80 -10.60 0.53
N ALA A 10 7.59 -9.73 1.51
CA ALA A 10 7.26 -10.15 2.88
C ALA A 10 5.94 -10.94 2.94
N LEU A 11 4.89 -10.49 2.25
CA LEU A 11 3.63 -11.24 2.18
C LEU A 11 3.77 -12.61 1.52
N ARG A 12 4.59 -12.73 0.46
CA ARG A 12 4.88 -14.02 -0.18
C ARG A 12 5.57 -14.96 0.81
N ARG A 13 6.56 -14.49 1.57
CA ARG A 13 7.24 -15.29 2.61
C ARG A 13 6.27 -15.77 3.69
N VAL A 14 5.37 -14.92 4.17
CA VAL A 14 4.33 -15.29 5.16
C VAL A 14 3.36 -16.35 4.62
N ARG A 15 3.07 -16.34 3.31
CA ARG A 15 2.24 -17.35 2.66
C ARG A 15 2.96 -18.69 2.52
N HIS A 16 4.24 -18.67 2.15
CA HIS A 16 5.07 -19.87 1.93
C HIS A 16 5.79 -20.38 3.17
N TYR A 17 5.63 -19.73 4.33
CA TYR A 17 6.26 -20.15 5.56
C TYR A 17 5.78 -21.57 5.95
N PRO A 18 6.69 -22.51 6.28
CA PRO A 18 6.32 -23.85 6.67
C PRO A 18 5.35 -23.78 7.85
N ASN A 19 4.29 -24.61 7.77
CA ASN A 19 3.19 -24.57 8.71
C ASN A 19 3.65 -25.18 10.04
N TYR A 20 4.24 -24.36 10.91
CA TYR A 20 4.56 -24.79 12.28
C TYR A 20 3.24 -25.04 13.02
N HIS A 21 3.09 -26.25 13.57
CA HIS A 21 1.86 -26.73 14.19
C HIS A 21 1.60 -26.15 15.59
N SER A 22 1.94 -24.87 15.80
CA SER A 22 1.63 -24.16 17.04
C SER A 22 0.49 -23.18 16.81
N PHE A 23 -0.50 -23.22 17.71
CA PHE A 23 -1.65 -22.32 17.69
C PHE A 23 -1.22 -20.84 17.71
N MET A 24 -0.18 -20.53 18.49
CA MET A 24 0.41 -19.20 18.59
C MET A 24 1.12 -18.76 17.30
N ALA A 25 1.82 -19.65 16.60
CA ALA A 25 2.43 -19.33 15.30
C ALA A 25 1.38 -19.02 14.23
N THR A 26 0.21 -19.67 14.28
CA THR A 26 -0.88 -19.41 13.34
C THR A 26 -1.51 -18.03 13.57
N GLN A 27 -1.74 -17.65 14.83
CA GLN A 27 -2.29 -16.33 15.17
C GLN A 27 -1.32 -15.20 14.81
N GLU A 28 -0.04 -15.35 15.15
CA GLU A 28 0.98 -14.32 14.85
C GLU A 28 1.17 -14.16 13.34
N ARG A 29 1.10 -15.26 12.57
CA ARG A 29 1.13 -15.23 11.10
C ARG A 29 -0.02 -14.41 10.51
N GLU A 30 -1.25 -14.62 10.97
CA GLU A 30 -2.40 -13.84 10.50
C GLU A 30 -2.29 -12.37 10.91
N ARG A 31 -1.73 -12.08 12.10
CA ARG A 31 -1.43 -10.72 12.54
C ARG A 31 -0.43 -10.02 11.60
N ILE A 32 0.70 -10.66 11.30
CA ILE A 32 1.73 -10.12 10.40
C ILE A 32 1.16 -9.91 8.98
N LYS A 33 0.40 -10.88 8.46
CA LYS A 33 -0.26 -10.77 7.15
C LYS A 33 -1.19 -9.55 7.07
N ARG A 34 -2.03 -9.33 8.09
CA ARG A 34 -2.95 -8.18 8.14
C ARG A 34 -2.18 -6.86 8.22
N ASP A 35 -1.12 -6.78 9.02
CA ASP A 35 -0.32 -5.56 9.13
C ASP A 35 0.35 -5.19 7.80
N LEU A 36 0.96 -6.17 7.12
CA LEU A 36 1.55 -5.99 5.80
C LEU A 36 0.51 -5.56 4.75
N GLN A 37 -0.69 -6.15 4.75
CA GLN A 37 -1.78 -5.73 3.87
C GLN A 37 -2.22 -4.28 4.15
N LYS A 38 -2.32 -3.89 5.43
CA LYS A 38 -2.67 -2.52 5.83
C LYS A 38 -1.62 -1.51 5.36
N ARG A 39 -0.34 -1.85 5.50
CA ARG A 39 0.77 -1.00 5.00
C ARG A 39 0.76 -0.88 3.48
N LEU A 40 0.44 -1.94 2.74
CA LEU A 40 0.24 -1.88 1.28
C LEU A 40 -0.94 -0.99 0.89
N LEU A 41 -2.05 -1.08 1.62
CA LEU A 41 -3.22 -0.26 1.38
C LEU A 41 -2.91 1.23 1.59
N ARG A 42 -2.14 1.56 2.64
CA ARG A 42 -1.65 2.93 2.89
C ARG A 42 -0.75 3.43 1.77
N LEU A 43 0.18 2.61 1.27
CA LEU A 43 1.01 2.98 0.11
C LEU A 43 0.16 3.25 -1.14
N ARG A 44 -0.82 2.39 -1.41
CA ARG A 44 -1.77 2.57 -2.53
C ARG A 44 -2.57 3.87 -2.41
N ARG A 45 -3.00 4.23 -1.20
CA ARG A 45 -3.76 5.47 -0.92
C ARG A 45 -2.86 6.71 -0.90
N GLY A 46 -1.69 6.65 -0.29
CA GLY A 46 -0.72 7.75 -0.20
C GLY A 46 -0.23 8.21 -1.57
N HIS A 47 -0.04 7.26 -2.50
CA HIS A 47 0.28 7.57 -3.89
C HIS A 47 -0.87 8.25 -4.67
N ARG A 48 -2.12 8.06 -4.24
CA ARG A 48 -3.28 8.79 -4.79
C ARG A 48 -3.51 10.14 -4.10
N SER A 49 -3.17 10.27 -2.82
CA SER A 49 -3.45 11.48 -2.03
C SER A 49 -2.46 12.62 -2.30
N GLN A 50 -1.24 12.34 -2.78
CA GLN A 50 -0.30 13.38 -3.25
C GLN A 50 -0.59 13.87 -4.68
N GLY A 51 -1.54 13.25 -5.39
CA GLY A 51 -1.96 13.66 -6.74
C GLY A 51 -3.10 14.68 -6.79
N GLY A 52 -3.63 15.10 -5.63
CA GLY A 52 -4.80 15.99 -5.54
C GLY A 52 -4.51 17.49 -5.71
N GLY A 53 -3.24 17.91 -5.68
CA GLY A 53 -2.86 19.34 -5.77
C GLY A 53 -2.57 19.82 -7.19
N PHE A 54 -2.15 18.95 -8.10
CA PHE A 54 -1.71 19.35 -9.45
C PHE A 54 -2.81 19.26 -10.52
N ALA A 55 -3.90 18.54 -10.26
CA ALA A 55 -5.04 18.49 -11.18
C ALA A 55 -5.94 19.73 -11.11
N PHE A 56 -5.91 20.46 -9.99
CA PHE A 56 -6.74 21.67 -9.81
C PHE A 56 -6.14 22.88 -10.55
N LEU A 57 -4.81 22.98 -10.62
CA LEU A 57 -4.12 24.08 -11.30
C LEU A 57 -4.19 24.01 -12.83
N ARG A 58 -4.37 22.82 -13.44
CA ARG A 58 -4.54 22.72 -14.90
C ARG A 58 -5.92 23.13 -15.39
N ARG A 59 -6.96 23.09 -14.54
CA ARG A 59 -8.29 23.62 -14.87
C ARG A 59 -8.39 25.13 -14.71
N ALA A 60 -7.60 25.74 -13.82
CA ALA A 60 -7.57 27.19 -13.67
C ALA A 60 -6.92 27.89 -14.89
N VAL A 61 -5.87 27.32 -15.47
CA VAL A 61 -5.17 27.93 -16.62
C VAL A 61 -6.02 27.86 -17.91
N LEU A 62 -6.80 26.80 -18.12
CA LEU A 62 -7.70 26.70 -19.29
C LEU A 62 -8.91 27.63 -19.19
N ALA A 63 -9.32 28.03 -17.98
CA ALA A 63 -10.44 28.96 -17.80
C ALA A 63 -10.04 30.43 -18.09
N GLN A 64 -8.75 30.75 -18.12
CA GLN A 64 -8.26 32.12 -18.33
C GLN A 64 -7.94 32.45 -19.80
N ILE A 65 -8.03 31.47 -20.71
CA ILE A 65 -7.82 31.68 -22.16
C ILE A 65 -9.16 31.89 -22.90
N LEU A 66 -10.30 31.75 -22.19
CA LEU A 66 -11.64 31.80 -22.78
C LEU A 66 -12.47 33.02 -22.32
N TYR A 67 -11.83 34.05 -21.78
CA TYR A 67 -12.40 35.37 -21.51
C TYR A 67 -11.44 36.44 -22.04
#